data_AF-A0A6J2WUS8-F1
#
_entry.id   AF-A0A6J2WUS8-F1
#
_cell.length_a   1.000
_cell.length_b   1.000
_cell.length_c   1.000
_cell.angle_alpha   90.00
_cell.angle_beta   90.00
_cell.angle_gamma   90.00
#
_symmetry.space_group_name_H-M   'P 1'
#
loop_
_entity.id
_entity.type
_entity.pdbx_description
1 polymer ?
#
loop_
_entity_poly.entity_id
_entity_poly.type
_entity_poly.pdbx_seq_one_letter_code
_entity_poly.pdbx_strand_id
1 'polypeptide(L)'
;MDNTLAVNENYETQYCFPFYNFSCLRAVWTNGENIMMYIFFASVSVLTVFLNLLVIISISHFKQLHTPTNLLILSLAVSDLIVGFFVMPLESIRLIENCWYFGDVFCSIYPLILYVVVSASLGNLVFISIDRYIAVSNPLHYTSFVTNGKTLICIFICWSCSLFYSVSILFNHLFYPETHGTCYGECVLIISFTWVVIDLFVSLIAPCSVVCSLYMRIFCIARRQANVIKSVKVNLKSEGEVVASKSERKAAKTLGIVVAIYMLCWVPYYISILAEGSISSASFYSSFFSWVMNMNSCMNPIIYALFYPWFRVSVKHTLTLKIFEPSSSYISLLH
;
A
#
# COMPACT_ATOMS: atom_id res chain seq x y z
N MET A 1 17.99 57.26 6.20
CA MET A 1 16.55 57.43 6.47
C MET A 1 15.84 57.10 5.19
N ASP A 2 15.86 55.83 4.79
CA ASP A 2 15.00 54.74 5.31
C ASP A 2 13.55 54.96 4.87
N ASN A 3 12.79 54.00 4.35
CA ASN A 3 13.03 52.63 3.91
C ASN A 3 11.77 52.26 3.13
N THR A 4 11.91 51.42 2.10
CA THR A 4 10.94 50.39 1.68
C THR A 4 9.46 50.54 2.09
N LEU A 5 8.58 50.80 1.13
CA LEU A 5 7.27 50.14 1.08
C LEU A 5 7.30 49.17 -0.08
N ALA A 6 7.56 47.92 0.30
CA ALA A 6 7.54 46.76 -0.54
C ALA A 6 6.17 46.63 -1.25
N VAL A 7 6.24 46.19 -2.48
CA VAL A 7 5.11 45.66 -3.26
C VAL A 7 4.42 44.59 -2.40
N ASN A 8 3.23 44.88 -1.89
CA ASN A 8 2.35 43.86 -1.33
C ASN A 8 1.92 42.94 -2.47
N GLU A 9 2.40 41.70 -2.47
CA GLU A 9 1.83 40.62 -3.26
C GLU A 9 0.35 40.46 -2.85
N ASN A 10 -0.56 40.90 -3.71
CA ASN A 10 -1.99 40.66 -3.55
C ASN A 10 -2.24 39.15 -3.64
N TYR A 11 -2.51 38.50 -2.52
CA TYR A 11 -3.20 37.21 -2.52
C TYR A 11 -4.66 37.46 -2.91
N GLU A 12 -4.94 37.58 -4.20
CA GLU A 12 -6.32 37.55 -4.71
C GLU A 12 -6.99 36.27 -4.24
N THR A 13 -8.16 36.39 -3.61
CA THR A 13 -8.97 35.25 -3.18
C THR A 13 -9.35 34.42 -4.40
N GLN A 14 -8.84 33.20 -4.50
CA GLN A 14 -9.14 32.28 -5.60
C GLN A 14 -10.23 31.30 -5.20
N TYR A 15 -11.16 31.04 -6.13
CA TYR A 15 -12.26 30.09 -5.96
C TYR A 15 -12.05 28.87 -6.84
N CYS A 16 -12.52 27.70 -6.41
CA CYS A 16 -12.49 26.48 -7.23
C CYS A 16 -13.27 26.68 -8.55
N PHE A 17 -14.42 27.34 -8.48
CA PHE A 17 -15.31 27.63 -9.61
C PHE A 17 -15.75 29.10 -9.58
N PRO A 18 -15.02 30.01 -10.26
CA PRO A 18 -15.22 31.46 -10.16
C PRO A 18 -16.61 31.97 -10.55
N PHE A 19 -17.35 31.20 -11.35
CA PHE A 19 -18.66 31.58 -11.89
C PHE A 19 -19.84 31.02 -11.08
N TYR A 20 -19.58 30.26 -10.03
CA TYR A 20 -20.62 29.65 -9.19
C TYR A 20 -20.75 30.40 -7.87
N ASN A 21 -21.99 30.76 -7.52
CA ASN A 21 -22.31 31.25 -6.18
C ASN A 21 -21.99 30.14 -5.15
N PHE A 22 -21.40 30.53 -4.01
CA PHE A 22 -20.96 29.61 -2.95
C PHE A 22 -19.87 28.61 -3.37
N SER A 23 -18.96 28.97 -4.27
CA SER A 23 -17.79 28.13 -4.56
C SER A 23 -16.79 28.12 -3.39
N CYS A 24 -16.13 26.98 -3.19
CA CYS A 24 -15.09 26.84 -2.19
C CYS A 24 -13.85 27.69 -2.51
N LEU A 25 -13.13 28.07 -1.45
CA LEU A 25 -11.85 28.73 -1.56
C LEU A 25 -10.79 27.73 -2.01
N ARG A 26 -10.08 28.09 -3.06
CA ARG A 26 -8.91 27.37 -3.56
C ARG A 26 -7.72 27.65 -2.66
N ALA A 27 -6.92 26.64 -2.37
CA ALA A 27 -5.66 26.85 -1.66
C ALA A 27 -4.69 27.69 -2.51
N VAL A 28 -4.10 28.72 -1.91
CA VAL A 28 -3.16 29.61 -2.58
C VAL A 28 -1.75 29.28 -2.14
N TRP A 29 -0.96 28.74 -3.07
CA TRP A 29 0.48 28.49 -2.92
C TRP A 29 1.25 29.37 -3.90
N THR A 30 2.52 29.60 -3.62
CA THR A 30 3.39 30.22 -4.63
C THR A 30 3.50 29.30 -5.85
N ASN A 31 3.73 29.87 -7.04
CA ASN A 31 3.90 29.08 -8.26
C ASN A 31 5.01 28.02 -8.12
N GLY A 32 6.09 28.36 -7.42
CA GLY A 32 7.20 27.44 -7.14
C GLY A 32 6.77 26.25 -6.28
N GLU A 33 6.05 26.50 -5.18
CA GLU A 33 5.54 25.44 -4.29
C GLU A 33 4.56 24.52 -5.01
N ASN A 34 3.60 25.08 -5.75
CA ASN A 34 2.65 24.29 -6.55
C ASN A 34 3.37 23.35 -7.52
N ILE A 35 4.31 23.88 -8.31
CA ILE A 35 5.06 23.10 -9.28
C ILE A 35 5.86 21.99 -8.57
N MET A 36 6.52 22.30 -7.44
CA MET A 36 7.27 21.30 -6.69
C MET A 36 6.38 20.19 -6.13
N MET A 37 5.21 20.53 -5.56
CA MET A 37 4.27 19.55 -5.04
C MET A 37 3.73 18.64 -6.15
N TYR A 38 3.33 19.20 -7.29
CA TYR A 38 2.87 18.42 -8.44
C TYR A 38 3.95 17.47 -8.96
N ILE A 39 5.19 17.96 -9.13
CA ILE A 39 6.31 17.11 -9.58
C ILE A 39 6.55 15.98 -8.59
N PHE A 40 6.59 16.30 -7.28
CA PHE A 40 6.82 15.31 -6.24
C PHE A 40 5.75 14.22 -6.25
N PHE A 41 4.46 14.59 -6.12
CA PHE A 41 3.38 13.61 -6.05
C PHE A 41 3.21 12.82 -7.35
N ALA A 42 3.35 13.47 -8.51
CA ALA A 42 3.32 12.78 -9.80
C ALA A 42 4.49 11.79 -9.95
N SER A 43 5.69 12.15 -9.50
CA SER A 43 6.84 11.25 -9.58
C SER A 43 6.65 9.98 -8.74
N VAL A 44 6.08 10.10 -7.54
CA VAL A 44 5.79 8.96 -6.67
C VAL A 44 4.66 8.10 -7.24
N SER A 45 3.60 8.71 -7.77
CA SER A 45 2.52 8.00 -8.45
C SER A 45 3.04 7.20 -9.66
N VAL A 46 3.81 7.83 -10.56
CA VAL A 46 4.41 7.18 -11.73
C VAL A 46 5.34 6.05 -11.31
N LEU A 47 6.17 6.26 -10.28
CA LEU A 47 7.04 5.22 -9.73
C LEU A 47 6.23 4.03 -9.19
N THR A 48 5.15 4.30 -8.46
CA THR A 48 4.26 3.27 -7.90
C THR A 48 3.63 2.44 -9.01
N VAL A 49 3.11 3.08 -10.06
CA VAL A 49 2.54 2.41 -11.24
C VAL A 49 3.59 1.56 -11.93
N PHE A 50 4.74 2.15 -12.24
CA PHE A 50 5.82 1.47 -12.95
C PHE A 50 6.30 0.22 -12.20
N LEU A 51 6.58 0.35 -10.89
CA LEU A 51 7.07 -0.77 -10.10
C LEU A 51 6.05 -1.90 -9.95
N ASN A 52 4.78 -1.58 -9.75
CA ASN A 52 3.72 -2.60 -9.66
C ASN A 52 3.43 -3.26 -11.01
N LEU A 53 3.52 -2.54 -12.13
CA LEU A 53 3.49 -3.13 -13.47
C LEU A 53 4.62 -4.13 -13.68
N LEU A 54 5.84 -3.83 -13.23
CA LEU A 54 6.95 -4.78 -13.30
C LEU A 54 6.68 -6.07 -12.51
N VAL A 55 6.04 -5.97 -11.34
CA VAL A 55 5.63 -7.13 -10.54
C VAL A 55 4.59 -7.95 -11.30
N ILE A 56 3.55 -7.30 -11.82
CA ILE A 56 2.48 -7.95 -12.58
C ILE A 56 3.06 -8.67 -13.80
N ILE A 57 3.83 -7.96 -14.64
CA ILE A 57 4.46 -8.52 -15.84
C ILE A 57 5.35 -9.72 -15.46
N SER A 58 6.18 -9.59 -14.43
CA SER A 58 7.07 -10.67 -14.00
C SER A 58 6.27 -11.93 -13.63
N ILE A 59 5.29 -11.82 -12.75
CA ILE A 59 4.56 -13.00 -12.26
C ILE A 59 3.66 -13.58 -13.36
N SER A 60 2.99 -12.73 -14.15
CA SER A 60 2.13 -13.18 -15.25
C SER A 60 2.90 -13.87 -16.36
N HIS A 61 4.11 -13.39 -16.69
CA HIS A 61 4.89 -13.90 -17.82
C HIS A 61 5.64 -15.20 -17.50
N PHE A 62 6.36 -15.27 -16.37
CA PHE A 62 7.23 -16.40 -16.08
C PHE A 62 6.47 -17.53 -15.38
N LYS A 63 6.31 -18.68 -16.07
CA LYS A 63 5.52 -19.83 -15.57
C LYS A 63 6.08 -20.41 -14.27
N GLN A 64 7.40 -20.35 -14.07
CA GLN A 64 8.06 -20.76 -12.83
C GLN A 64 7.53 -20.00 -11.60
N LEU A 65 7.02 -18.78 -11.79
CA LEU A 65 6.50 -17.93 -10.73
C LEU A 65 5.03 -18.19 -10.40
N HIS A 66 4.32 -19.06 -11.10
CA HIS A 66 2.89 -19.35 -10.84
C HIS A 66 2.69 -20.24 -9.61
N THR A 67 3.12 -19.73 -8.46
CA THR A 67 3.05 -20.36 -7.14
C THR A 67 2.00 -19.66 -6.28
N PRO A 68 1.46 -20.32 -5.22
CA PRO A 68 0.46 -19.72 -4.34
C PRO A 68 0.87 -18.34 -3.79
N THR A 69 2.07 -18.20 -3.24
CA THR A 69 2.49 -16.91 -2.68
C THR A 69 2.58 -15.82 -3.74
N ASN A 70 3.06 -16.15 -4.93
CA ASN A 70 3.21 -15.16 -6.00
C ASN A 70 1.85 -14.75 -6.59
N LEU A 71 0.82 -15.61 -6.54
CA LEU A 71 -0.54 -15.20 -6.89
C LEU A 71 -1.10 -14.17 -5.90
N LEU A 72 -0.79 -14.29 -4.60
CA LEU A 72 -1.14 -13.26 -3.61
C LEU A 72 -0.37 -11.97 -3.84
N ILE A 73 0.93 -12.05 -4.16
CA ILE A 73 1.76 -10.88 -4.52
C ILE A 73 1.22 -10.22 -5.80
N LEU A 74 0.76 -10.99 -6.78
CA LEU A 74 0.14 -10.47 -7.99
C LEU A 74 -1.16 -9.71 -7.67
N SER A 75 -2.03 -10.27 -6.82
CA SER A 75 -3.24 -9.58 -6.37
C SER A 75 -2.92 -8.28 -5.63
N LEU A 76 -1.91 -8.30 -4.76
CA LEU A 76 -1.41 -7.11 -4.06
C LEU A 76 -0.90 -6.03 -5.03
N ALA A 77 -0.13 -6.43 -6.04
CA ALA A 77 0.37 -5.51 -7.06
C ALA A 77 -0.76 -4.92 -7.92
N VAL A 78 -1.85 -5.65 -8.15
CA VAL A 78 -3.04 -5.11 -8.83
C VAL A 78 -3.73 -4.04 -7.99
N SER A 79 -3.94 -4.27 -6.69
CA SER A 79 -4.49 -3.23 -5.80
C SER A 79 -3.59 -1.99 -5.73
N ASP A 80 -2.27 -2.19 -5.59
CA ASP A 80 -1.30 -1.10 -5.48
C ASP A 80 -1.11 -0.33 -6.79
N LEU A 81 -1.28 -1.00 -7.94
CA LEU A 81 -1.33 -0.35 -9.26
C LEU A 81 -2.52 0.62 -9.35
N ILE A 82 -3.69 0.20 -8.88
CA ILE A 82 -4.89 1.06 -8.85
C ILE A 82 -4.67 2.24 -7.91
N VAL A 83 -4.02 2.04 -6.75
CA VAL A 83 -3.60 3.12 -5.86
C VAL A 83 -2.70 4.12 -6.57
N GLY A 84 -1.64 3.65 -7.23
CA GLY A 84 -0.70 4.51 -7.95
C GLY A 84 -1.34 5.27 -9.11
N PHE A 85 -2.24 4.62 -9.87
CA PHE A 85 -2.82 5.19 -11.08
C PHE A 85 -4.02 6.10 -10.82
N PHE A 86 -4.91 5.74 -9.88
CA PHE A 86 -6.13 6.50 -9.60
C PHE A 86 -6.06 7.26 -8.28
N VAL A 87 -5.66 6.61 -7.19
CA VAL A 87 -5.79 7.19 -5.84
C VAL A 87 -4.78 8.29 -5.59
N MET A 88 -3.49 8.02 -5.81
CA MET A 88 -2.43 9.00 -5.53
C MET A 88 -2.59 10.32 -6.30
N PRO A 89 -2.92 10.33 -7.61
CA PRO A 89 -3.17 11.58 -8.32
C PRO A 89 -4.37 12.36 -7.78
N LEU A 90 -5.48 11.67 -7.48
CA LEU A 90 -6.69 12.33 -6.99
C LEU A 90 -6.52 12.89 -5.57
N GLU A 91 -5.89 12.14 -4.65
CA GLU A 91 -5.51 12.68 -3.34
C GLU A 91 -4.57 13.88 -3.48
N SER A 92 -3.61 13.83 -4.42
CA SER A 92 -2.65 14.94 -4.60
C SER A 92 -3.33 16.23 -5.09
N ILE A 93 -4.30 16.10 -5.99
CA ILE A 93 -5.11 17.24 -6.46
C ILE A 93 -5.93 17.78 -5.30
N ARG A 94 -6.60 16.91 -4.52
CA ARG A 94 -7.37 17.34 -3.35
C ARG A 94 -6.48 18.04 -2.31
N LEU A 95 -5.25 17.57 -2.11
CA LEU A 95 -4.29 18.14 -1.16
C LEU A 95 -3.72 19.50 -1.62
N ILE A 96 -3.33 19.62 -2.90
CA ILE A 96 -2.73 20.86 -3.43
C ILE A 96 -3.80 21.93 -3.62
N GLU A 97 -4.90 21.58 -4.28
CA GLU A 97 -5.90 22.55 -4.74
C GLU A 97 -6.95 22.86 -3.67
N ASN A 98 -7.18 21.93 -2.74
CA ASN A 98 -8.30 21.93 -1.81
C ASN A 98 -9.67 22.03 -2.51
N CYS A 99 -9.74 21.56 -3.76
CA CYS A 99 -10.90 21.64 -4.64
C CYS A 99 -11.18 20.28 -5.27
N TRP A 100 -12.47 19.97 -5.45
CA TRP A 100 -12.95 18.79 -6.15
C TRP A 100 -13.53 19.17 -7.52
N TYR A 101 -12.83 18.79 -8.59
CA TYR A 101 -13.19 19.15 -9.97
C TYR A 101 -13.92 18.02 -10.73
N PHE A 102 -14.06 16.83 -10.13
CA PHE A 102 -14.50 15.61 -10.84
C PHE A 102 -16.01 15.36 -10.79
N GLY A 103 -16.76 16.28 -10.16
CA GLY A 103 -18.22 16.19 -10.01
C GLY A 103 -18.66 15.18 -8.93
N ASP A 104 -19.97 15.21 -8.64
CA ASP A 104 -20.55 14.53 -7.48
C ASP A 104 -20.48 13.01 -7.60
N VAL A 105 -20.70 12.48 -8.82
CA VAL A 105 -20.63 11.03 -9.07
C VAL A 105 -19.25 10.48 -8.70
N PHE A 106 -18.18 11.15 -9.12
CA PHE A 106 -16.83 10.75 -8.73
C PHE A 106 -16.56 11.02 -7.26
N CYS A 107 -17.14 12.05 -6.64
CA CYS A 107 -17.01 12.28 -5.19
C CYS A 107 -17.59 11.11 -4.37
N SER A 108 -18.68 10.49 -4.84
CA SER A 108 -19.25 9.30 -4.20
C SER A 108 -18.44 8.03 -4.45
N ILE A 109 -17.97 7.82 -5.69
CA ILE A 109 -17.29 6.58 -6.10
C ILE A 109 -15.83 6.55 -5.65
N TYR A 110 -15.16 7.70 -5.60
CA TYR A 110 -13.73 7.78 -5.29
C TYR A 110 -13.36 7.19 -3.92
N PRO A 111 -14.02 7.56 -2.80
CA PRO A 111 -13.77 6.94 -1.51
C PRO A 111 -14.02 5.43 -1.54
N LEU A 112 -15.02 4.96 -2.27
CA LEU A 112 -15.27 3.53 -2.42
C LEU A 112 -14.09 2.82 -3.08
N ILE A 113 -13.55 3.37 -4.18
CA ILE A 113 -12.36 2.81 -4.84
C ILE A 113 -11.18 2.77 -3.86
N LEU A 114 -10.89 3.91 -3.19
CA LEU A 114 -9.81 4.04 -2.20
C LEU A 114 -9.91 2.95 -1.12
N TYR A 115 -11.04 2.84 -0.43
CA TYR A 115 -11.21 1.89 0.66
C TYR A 115 -11.13 0.43 0.19
N VAL A 116 -11.68 0.11 -0.99
CA VAL A 116 -11.62 -1.25 -1.54
C VAL A 116 -10.20 -1.68 -1.82
N VAL A 117 -9.43 -0.85 -2.53
CA VAL A 117 -8.06 -1.23 -2.94
C VAL A 117 -7.10 -1.26 -1.76
N VAL A 118 -7.24 -0.34 -0.82
CA VAL A 118 -6.42 -0.29 0.39
C VAL A 118 -6.74 -1.50 1.29
N SER A 119 -8.02 -1.81 1.49
CA SER A 119 -8.45 -3.00 2.25
C SER A 119 -8.01 -4.30 1.58
N ALA A 120 -8.11 -4.39 0.24
CA ALA A 120 -7.66 -5.57 -0.50
C ALA A 120 -6.13 -5.74 -0.41
N SER A 121 -5.37 -4.65 -0.50
CA SER A 121 -3.91 -4.64 -0.31
C SER A 121 -3.53 -5.19 1.07
N LEU A 122 -4.20 -4.71 2.12
CA LEU A 122 -4.01 -5.19 3.49
C LEU A 122 -4.36 -6.67 3.67
N GLY A 123 -5.52 -7.11 3.17
CA GLY A 123 -5.93 -8.50 3.25
C GLY A 123 -4.96 -9.45 2.54
N ASN A 124 -4.43 -9.04 1.38
CA ASN A 124 -3.39 -9.80 0.68
C ASN A 124 -2.09 -9.88 1.49
N LEU A 125 -1.65 -8.81 2.17
CA LEU A 125 -0.49 -8.84 3.06
C LEU A 125 -0.67 -9.83 4.23
N VAL A 126 -1.87 -9.87 4.82
CA VAL A 126 -2.21 -10.85 5.87
C VAL A 126 -2.16 -12.27 5.31
N PHE A 127 -2.76 -12.52 4.14
CA PHE A 127 -2.71 -13.84 3.50
C PHE A 127 -1.29 -14.28 3.14
N ILE A 128 -0.43 -13.37 2.65
CA ILE A 128 0.99 -13.65 2.41
C ILE A 128 1.68 -14.06 3.71
N SER A 129 1.37 -13.39 4.82
CA SER A 129 1.95 -13.71 6.13
C SER A 129 1.48 -15.08 6.64
N ILE A 130 0.21 -15.44 6.43
CA ILE A 130 -0.33 -16.76 6.75
C ILE A 130 0.30 -17.85 5.88
N ASP A 131 0.37 -17.65 4.57
CA ASP A 131 1.00 -18.57 3.62
C ASP A 131 2.46 -18.86 4.03
N ARG A 132 3.22 -17.81 4.34
CA ARG A 132 4.61 -17.94 4.81
C ARG A 132 4.71 -18.69 6.13
N TYR A 133 3.79 -18.45 7.05
CA TYR A 133 3.72 -19.21 8.31
C TYR A 133 3.47 -20.70 8.05
N ILE A 134 2.52 -21.06 7.19
CA ILE A 134 2.22 -22.46 6.87
C ILE A 134 3.43 -23.13 6.20
N ALA A 135 4.07 -22.45 5.25
CA ALA A 135 5.25 -22.95 4.54
C ALA A 135 6.42 -23.25 5.49
N VAL A 136 6.66 -22.40 6.50
CA VAL A 136 7.75 -22.58 7.47
C VAL A 136 7.39 -23.57 8.57
N SER A 137 6.14 -23.57 9.04
CA SER A 137 5.70 -24.43 10.14
C SER A 137 5.52 -25.88 9.72
N ASN A 138 4.97 -26.14 8.53
CA ASN A 138 4.64 -27.48 8.04
C ASN A 138 5.17 -27.71 6.60
N PRO A 139 6.50 -27.69 6.37
CA PRO A 139 7.07 -27.71 5.02
C PRO A 139 6.71 -28.96 4.21
N LEU A 140 6.61 -30.14 4.84
CA LEU A 140 6.31 -31.41 4.16
C LEU A 140 4.86 -31.53 3.68
N HIS A 141 3.93 -30.86 4.37
CA HIS A 141 2.52 -30.90 4.02
C HIS A 141 2.05 -29.63 3.30
N TYR A 142 2.88 -28.59 3.19
CA TYR A 142 2.52 -27.32 2.58
C TYR A 142 1.85 -27.49 1.20
N THR A 143 2.46 -28.28 0.32
CA THR A 143 1.97 -28.51 -1.04
C THR A 143 0.63 -29.23 -1.12
N SER A 144 0.24 -29.97 -0.07
CA SER A 144 -1.09 -30.58 0.02
C SER A 144 -2.16 -29.61 0.52
N PHE A 145 -1.77 -28.65 1.36
CA PHE A 145 -2.69 -27.69 1.97
C PHE A 145 -2.94 -26.47 1.10
N VAL A 146 -1.86 -25.88 0.57
CA VAL A 146 -1.87 -24.63 -0.17
C VAL A 146 -1.67 -24.92 -1.65
N THR A 147 -2.69 -24.64 -2.45
CA THR A 147 -2.71 -24.85 -3.90
C THR A 147 -3.16 -23.59 -4.61
N ASN A 148 -2.79 -23.43 -5.88
CA ASN A 148 -3.16 -22.25 -6.68
C ASN A 148 -4.68 -22.02 -6.70
N GLY A 149 -5.49 -23.08 -6.83
CA GLY A 149 -6.95 -22.99 -6.82
C GLY A 149 -7.50 -22.43 -5.49
N LYS A 150 -7.01 -22.95 -4.35
CA LYS A 150 -7.41 -22.45 -3.03
C LYS A 150 -6.97 -21.00 -2.83
N THR A 151 -5.78 -20.63 -3.31
CA THR A 151 -5.28 -19.25 -3.23
C THR A 151 -6.13 -18.29 -4.04
N LEU A 152 -6.55 -18.65 -5.26
CA LEU A 152 -7.46 -17.82 -6.06
C LEU A 152 -8.80 -17.62 -5.35
N ILE A 153 -9.33 -18.64 -4.67
CA ILE A 153 -10.52 -18.51 -3.82
C ILE A 153 -10.27 -17.54 -2.66
N CYS A 154 -9.13 -17.63 -1.97
CA CYS A 154 -8.77 -16.68 -0.91
C CYS A 154 -8.68 -15.23 -1.43
N ILE A 155 -8.11 -15.02 -2.62
CA ILE A 155 -8.05 -13.71 -3.28
C ILE A 155 -9.48 -13.21 -3.54
N PHE A 156 -10.34 -14.02 -4.16
CA PHE A 156 -11.72 -13.63 -4.43
C PHE A 156 -12.49 -13.26 -3.15
N ILE A 157 -12.35 -14.06 -2.09
CA ILE A 157 -12.93 -13.77 -0.77
C ILE A 157 -12.36 -12.44 -0.23
N CYS A 158 -11.05 -12.21 -0.34
CA CYS A 158 -10.41 -10.98 0.10
C CYS A 158 -11.06 -9.76 -0.55
N TRP A 159 -11.15 -9.72 -1.89
CA TRP A 159 -11.75 -8.61 -2.62
C TRP A 159 -13.23 -8.42 -2.28
N SER A 160 -13.97 -9.51 -2.12
CA SER A 160 -15.38 -9.47 -1.74
C SER A 160 -15.58 -8.90 -0.33
N CYS A 161 -14.76 -9.34 0.64
CA CYS A 161 -14.77 -8.82 2.00
C CYS A 161 -14.34 -7.35 2.04
N SER A 162 -13.33 -6.95 1.25
CA SER A 162 -12.89 -5.56 1.14
C SER A 162 -13.99 -4.67 0.55
N LEU A 163 -14.72 -5.13 -0.46
CA LEU A 163 -15.88 -4.43 -1.01
C LEU A 163 -17.00 -4.28 0.04
N PHE A 164 -17.38 -5.38 0.68
CA PHE A 164 -18.41 -5.36 1.71
C PHE A 164 -18.05 -4.43 2.88
N TYR A 165 -16.81 -4.48 3.34
CA TYR A 165 -16.30 -3.59 4.39
C TYR A 165 -16.36 -2.12 3.95
N SER A 166 -15.88 -1.82 2.75
CA SER A 166 -15.85 -0.46 2.21
C SER A 166 -17.25 0.14 2.02
N VAL A 167 -18.21 -0.65 1.55
CA VAL A 167 -19.61 -0.21 1.46
C VAL A 167 -20.21 0.01 2.87
N SER A 168 -19.84 -0.81 3.85
CA SER A 168 -20.36 -0.69 5.21
C SER A 168 -19.87 0.58 5.90
N ILE A 169 -18.57 0.88 5.83
CA ILE A 169 -17.99 2.08 6.43
C ILE A 169 -18.43 3.36 5.70
N LEU A 170 -18.61 3.28 4.38
CA LEU A 170 -19.06 4.40 3.55
C LEU A 170 -20.59 4.46 3.38
N PHE A 171 -21.36 3.69 4.15
CA PHE A 171 -22.81 3.61 3.96
C PHE A 171 -23.47 5.00 3.98
N ASN A 172 -23.14 5.82 4.97
CA ASN A 172 -23.69 7.18 5.05
C ASN A 172 -23.27 8.04 3.85
N HIS A 173 -22.00 7.97 3.45
CA HIS A 173 -21.46 8.71 2.30
C HIS A 173 -22.13 8.34 0.97
N LEU A 174 -22.44 7.06 0.77
CA LEU A 174 -23.02 6.54 -0.47
C LEU A 174 -24.53 6.77 -0.56
N PHE A 175 -25.26 6.70 0.55
CA PHE A 175 -26.72 6.71 0.56
C PHE A 175 -27.34 8.04 1.03
N TYR A 176 -26.56 8.95 1.63
CA TYR A 176 -27.03 10.27 2.10
C TYR A 176 -26.15 11.44 1.63
N PRO A 177 -25.94 11.60 0.30
CA PRO A 177 -24.98 12.56 -0.26
C PRO A 177 -25.32 14.04 -0.02
N GLU A 178 -26.60 14.38 0.25
CA GLU A 178 -27.06 15.76 0.45
C GLU A 178 -26.47 16.45 1.70
N THR A 179 -25.74 15.70 2.55
CA THR A 179 -25.10 16.23 3.76
C THR A 179 -23.62 16.59 3.56
N HIS A 180 -23.09 16.47 2.33
CA HIS A 180 -21.65 16.54 2.04
C HIS A 180 -21.32 17.74 1.16
N GLY A 181 -21.12 18.90 1.77
CA GLY A 181 -20.62 20.09 1.08
C GLY A 181 -21.30 21.36 1.56
N THR A 182 -20.50 22.25 2.11
CA THR A 182 -20.91 23.61 2.46
C THR A 182 -20.76 24.57 1.28
N CYS A 183 -19.95 24.19 0.29
CA CYS A 183 -19.63 24.99 -0.88
C CYS A 183 -19.45 24.13 -2.14
N TYR A 184 -19.62 24.75 -3.32
CA TYR A 184 -19.45 24.09 -4.61
C TYR A 184 -17.97 23.88 -4.93
N GLY A 185 -17.59 22.61 -5.16
CA GLY A 185 -16.21 22.16 -5.28
C GLY A 185 -15.65 21.49 -4.03
N GLU A 186 -16.47 21.25 -3.01
CA GLU A 186 -16.09 20.45 -1.84
C GLU A 186 -16.41 18.96 -2.08
N CYS A 187 -15.51 18.07 -1.68
CA CYS A 187 -15.79 16.63 -1.59
C CYS A 187 -15.19 16.11 -0.30
N VAL A 188 -16.00 16.12 0.76
CA VAL A 188 -15.59 15.73 2.10
C VAL A 188 -16.14 14.36 2.44
N LEU A 189 -15.25 13.50 2.93
CA LEU A 189 -15.60 12.21 3.47
C LEU A 189 -15.95 12.37 4.96
N ILE A 190 -17.19 12.01 5.32
CA ILE A 190 -17.69 12.05 6.70
C ILE A 190 -18.00 10.61 7.17
N ILE A 191 -17.22 10.10 8.12
CA ILE A 191 -17.34 8.72 8.64
C ILE A 191 -17.52 8.75 10.15
N SER A 192 -18.66 8.32 10.71
CA SER A 192 -18.91 8.43 12.17
C SER A 192 -17.74 7.97 13.06
N PHE A 193 -17.59 8.60 14.23
CA PHE A 193 -16.50 8.29 15.16
C PHE A 193 -16.42 6.78 15.49
N THR A 194 -17.58 6.13 15.63
CA THR A 194 -17.65 4.68 15.83
C THR A 194 -16.98 3.91 14.69
N TRP A 195 -17.25 4.29 13.44
CA TRP A 195 -16.63 3.69 12.27
C TRP A 195 -15.13 3.99 12.16
N VAL A 196 -14.68 5.18 12.54
CA VAL A 196 -13.23 5.50 12.63
C VAL A 196 -12.53 4.58 13.63
N VAL A 197 -13.12 4.36 14.80
CA VAL A 197 -12.57 3.43 15.81
C VAL A 197 -12.57 2.00 15.28
N ILE A 198 -13.66 1.54 14.65
CA ILE A 198 -13.72 0.21 14.02
C ILE A 198 -12.61 0.07 12.96
N ASP A 199 -12.43 1.06 12.11
CA ASP A 199 -11.40 1.05 11.07
C ASP A 199 -9.99 1.03 11.65
N LEU A 200 -9.71 1.78 12.72
CA LEU A 200 -8.44 1.67 13.44
C LEU A 200 -8.15 0.23 13.87
N PHE A 201 -9.14 -0.49 14.39
CA PHE A 201 -8.95 -1.88 14.79
C PHE A 201 -8.79 -2.81 13.59
N VAL A 202 -9.65 -2.67 12.58
CA VAL A 202 -9.69 -3.56 11.41
C VAL A 202 -8.50 -3.36 10.48
N SER A 203 -8.07 -2.11 10.30
CA SER A 203 -7.09 -1.72 9.29
C SER A 203 -5.69 -1.48 9.89
N LEU A 204 -5.54 -1.30 11.21
CA LEU A 204 -4.22 -1.18 11.85
C LEU A 204 -3.96 -2.25 12.90
N ILE A 205 -4.75 -2.26 13.97
CA ILE A 205 -4.40 -3.03 15.18
C ILE A 205 -4.45 -4.54 14.93
N ALA A 206 -5.55 -5.06 14.39
CA ALA A 206 -5.73 -6.49 14.17
C ALA A 206 -4.75 -7.06 13.12
N PRO A 207 -4.57 -6.45 11.94
CA PRO A 207 -3.59 -6.91 10.96
C PRO A 207 -2.17 -6.87 11.51
N CYS A 208 -1.76 -5.79 12.16
CA CYS A 208 -0.42 -5.70 12.77
C CYS A 208 -0.23 -6.76 13.85
N SER A 209 -1.23 -7.01 14.69
CA SER A 209 -1.18 -8.05 15.72
C SER A 209 -1.02 -9.45 15.11
N VAL A 210 -1.83 -9.77 14.09
CA VAL A 210 -1.76 -11.04 13.36
C VAL A 210 -0.38 -11.18 12.72
N VAL A 211 0.05 -10.20 11.94
CA VAL A 211 1.31 -10.21 11.22
C VAL A 211 2.51 -10.33 12.17
N CYS A 212 2.57 -9.51 13.23
CA CYS A 212 3.60 -9.60 14.27
C CYS A 212 3.61 -10.99 14.92
N SER A 213 2.45 -11.52 15.30
CA SER A 213 2.37 -12.84 15.96
C SER A 213 2.85 -13.97 15.06
N LEU A 214 2.46 -13.96 13.78
CA LEU A 214 2.87 -14.97 12.79
C LEU A 214 4.37 -14.88 12.54
N TYR A 215 4.91 -13.68 12.34
CA TYR A 215 6.34 -13.51 12.09
C TYR A 215 7.21 -13.84 13.31
N MET A 216 6.75 -13.53 14.52
CA MET A 216 7.42 -13.99 15.74
C MET A 216 7.45 -15.52 15.82
N ARG A 217 6.33 -16.20 15.49
CA ARG A 217 6.29 -17.67 15.42
C ARG A 217 7.24 -18.22 14.34
N ILE A 218 7.24 -17.62 13.14
CA ILE A 218 8.17 -17.98 12.06
C ILE A 218 9.61 -17.87 12.53
N PHE A 219 9.98 -16.76 13.18
CA PHE A 219 11.32 -16.55 13.70
C PHE A 219 11.71 -17.60 14.73
N CYS A 220 10.82 -17.92 15.67
CA CYS A 220 11.05 -18.97 16.66
C CYS A 220 11.25 -20.36 16.02
N ILE A 221 10.43 -20.71 15.02
CA ILE A 221 10.54 -21.99 14.30
C ILE A 221 11.87 -22.05 13.52
N ALA A 222 12.22 -21.00 12.79
CA ALA A 222 13.47 -20.92 12.04
C ALA A 222 14.68 -21.05 12.96
N ARG A 223 14.67 -20.35 14.11
CA ARG A 223 15.75 -20.44 15.11
C ARG A 223 15.85 -21.84 15.71
N ARG A 224 14.72 -22.50 15.98
CA ARG A 224 14.71 -23.88 16.48
C ARG A 224 15.31 -24.83 15.44
N GLN A 225 14.90 -24.73 14.18
CA GLN A 225 15.44 -25.54 13.08
C GLN A 225 16.95 -25.33 12.91
N ALA A 226 17.42 -24.08 12.97
CA ALA A 226 18.84 -23.76 12.89
C ALA A 226 19.64 -24.35 14.06
N ASN A 227 19.13 -24.25 15.28
CA ASN A 227 19.77 -24.86 16.46
C ASN A 227 19.87 -26.39 16.35
N VAL A 228 18.84 -27.06 15.83
CA VAL A 228 18.86 -28.52 15.60
C VAL A 228 19.89 -28.89 14.54
N ILE A 229 19.96 -28.13 13.43
CA ILE A 229 20.99 -28.35 12.40
C ILE A 229 22.39 -28.12 12.98
N LYS A 230 22.58 -27.09 13.81
CA LYS A 230 23.85 -26.83 14.50
C LYS A 230 24.20 -28.00 15.42
N SER A 231 23.28 -28.53 16.22
CA SER A 231 23.56 -29.67 17.11
C SER A 231 23.89 -30.96 16.35
N VAL A 232 23.24 -31.20 15.20
CA VAL A 232 23.56 -32.36 14.33
C VAL A 232 24.94 -32.19 13.68
N LYS A 233 25.29 -30.97 13.21
CA LYS A 233 26.62 -30.67 12.65
C LYS A 233 27.74 -30.66 13.69
N VAL A 234 27.46 -30.32 14.95
CA VAL A 234 28.46 -30.42 16.03
C VAL A 234 28.79 -31.89 16.34
N ASN A 235 27.82 -32.80 16.24
CA ASN A 235 28.06 -34.24 16.34
C ASN A 235 28.83 -34.82 15.13
N LEU A 236 28.81 -34.13 13.99
CA LEU A 236 29.56 -34.44 12.77
C LEU A 236 30.71 -33.43 12.60
N LYS A 237 31.80 -33.57 13.38
CA LYS A 237 33.01 -32.72 13.36
C LYS A 237 33.22 -31.94 12.05
N SER A 238 32.74 -30.69 11.97
CA SER A 238 33.08 -29.79 10.85
C SER A 238 33.12 -28.33 11.30
N GLU A 239 34.22 -27.66 10.94
CA GLU A 239 34.66 -26.31 11.34
C GLU A 239 33.88 -25.18 10.62
N GLY A 240 32.54 -25.17 10.72
CA GLY A 240 31.68 -24.26 9.96
C GLY A 240 30.99 -23.14 10.76
N GLU A 241 31.52 -22.73 11.90
CA GLU A 241 30.76 -21.94 12.90
C GLU A 241 30.37 -20.50 12.49
N VAL A 242 31.02 -19.92 11.47
CA VAL A 242 30.92 -18.47 11.18
C VAL A 242 29.84 -18.10 10.13
N VAL A 243 29.36 -19.06 9.33
CA VAL A 243 28.48 -18.74 8.17
C VAL A 243 26.97 -18.77 8.51
N ALA A 244 26.54 -19.61 9.46
CA ALA A 244 25.12 -19.74 9.81
C ALA A 244 24.52 -18.48 10.48
N SER A 245 25.29 -17.80 11.33
CA SER A 245 24.86 -16.61 12.08
C SER A 245 24.55 -15.39 11.18
N LYS A 246 25.26 -15.23 10.06
CA LYS A 246 25.05 -14.10 9.12
C LYS A 246 23.77 -14.25 8.27
N SER A 247 23.35 -15.48 7.97
CA SER A 247 22.11 -15.79 7.25
C SER A 247 20.86 -15.51 8.11
N GLU A 248 20.90 -15.92 9.38
CA GLU A 248 19.78 -15.81 10.33
C GLU A 248 19.37 -14.35 10.61
N ARG A 249 20.33 -13.44 10.74
CA ARG A 249 20.07 -12.00 10.96
C ARG A 249 19.43 -11.33 9.74
N LYS A 250 19.66 -11.86 8.53
CA LYS A 250 19.17 -11.29 7.27
C LYS A 250 17.68 -11.57 7.06
N ALA A 251 17.22 -12.78 7.37
CA ALA A 251 15.80 -13.14 7.30
C ALA A 251 14.95 -12.39 8.33
N ALA A 252 15.39 -12.30 9.60
CA ALA A 252 14.66 -11.56 10.63
C ALA A 252 14.58 -10.05 10.36
N LYS A 253 15.65 -9.47 9.79
CA LYS A 253 15.70 -8.04 9.41
C LYS A 253 14.69 -7.69 8.32
N THR A 254 14.48 -8.59 7.37
CA THR A 254 13.52 -8.44 6.26
C THR A 254 12.07 -8.29 6.77
N LEU A 255 11.71 -9.08 7.77
CA LEU A 255 10.34 -9.21 8.25
C LEU A 255 9.91 -8.04 9.13
N GLY A 256 10.84 -7.51 9.94
CA GLY A 256 10.61 -6.27 10.69
C GLY A 256 10.43 -5.04 9.80
N ILE A 257 11.04 -5.02 8.61
CA ILE A 257 10.97 -3.88 7.69
C ILE A 257 9.54 -3.73 7.12
N VAL A 258 8.90 -4.82 6.69
CA VAL A 258 7.54 -4.75 6.10
C VAL A 258 6.54 -4.19 7.12
N VAL A 259 6.57 -4.70 8.35
CA VAL A 259 5.68 -4.24 9.43
C VAL A 259 5.99 -2.81 9.84
N ALA A 260 7.28 -2.44 9.93
CA ALA A 260 7.67 -1.09 10.27
C ALA A 260 7.20 -0.08 9.21
N ILE A 261 7.34 -0.40 7.92
CA ILE A 261 6.86 0.46 6.82
C ILE A 261 5.34 0.64 6.91
N TYR A 262 4.59 -0.44 7.12
CA TYR A 262 3.15 -0.36 7.29
C TYR A 262 2.77 0.56 8.47
N MET A 263 3.39 0.36 9.64
CA MET A 263 3.14 1.21 10.80
C MET A 263 3.51 2.68 10.56
N LEU A 264 4.64 2.94 9.90
CA LEU A 264 5.08 4.31 9.59
C LEU A 264 4.14 5.03 8.63
N CYS A 265 3.51 4.32 7.69
CA CYS A 265 2.56 4.92 6.74
C CYS A 265 1.18 5.17 7.38
N TRP A 266 0.72 4.27 8.26
CA TRP A 266 -0.67 4.27 8.73
C TRP A 266 -0.89 4.96 10.09
N VAL A 267 0.07 4.87 11.01
CA VAL A 267 -0.07 5.50 12.35
C VAL A 267 -0.30 7.02 12.26
N PRO A 268 0.43 7.79 11.44
CA PRO A 268 0.22 9.23 11.35
C PRO A 268 -1.20 9.62 10.92
N TYR A 269 -1.80 8.86 10.00
CA TYR A 269 -3.18 9.07 9.55
C TYR A 269 -4.20 8.87 10.67
N TYR A 270 -4.07 7.81 11.46
CA TYR A 270 -4.98 7.60 12.59
C TYR A 270 -4.78 8.63 13.71
N ILE A 271 -3.56 9.11 13.91
CA ILE A 271 -3.31 10.20 14.86
C ILE A 271 -4.01 11.48 14.39
N SER A 272 -3.92 11.83 13.10
CA SER A 272 -4.53 13.06 12.58
C SER A 272 -6.06 13.02 12.68
N ILE A 273 -6.70 11.93 12.24
CA ILE A 273 -8.16 11.83 12.25
C ILE A 273 -8.75 11.77 13.68
N LEU A 274 -8.00 11.21 14.65
CA LEU A 274 -8.43 11.16 16.05
C LEU A 274 -8.17 12.49 16.78
N ALA A 275 -7.08 13.19 16.46
CA ALA A 275 -6.71 14.45 17.09
C ALA A 275 -7.60 15.62 16.66
N GLU A 276 -8.08 15.61 15.42
CA GLU A 276 -8.87 16.71 14.88
C GLU A 276 -10.28 16.79 15.47
N GLY A 277 -10.79 15.71 16.10
CA GLY A 277 -12.10 15.65 16.76
C GLY A 277 -13.31 15.89 15.85
N SER A 278 -13.08 16.44 14.67
CA SER A 278 -13.99 16.67 13.57
C SER A 278 -13.81 15.54 12.56
N ILE A 279 -14.93 14.92 12.24
CA ILE A 279 -15.03 13.67 11.50
C ILE A 279 -14.97 13.96 9.99
N SER A 280 -14.00 14.78 9.57
CA SER A 280 -13.96 15.39 8.24
C SER A 280 -12.57 15.33 7.64
N SER A 281 -12.48 14.92 6.37
CA SER A 281 -11.24 14.96 5.59
C SER A 281 -10.86 16.36 5.09
N ALA A 282 -11.52 17.42 5.57
CA ALA A 282 -11.32 18.79 5.08
C ALA A 282 -9.99 19.44 5.51
N SER A 283 -9.29 18.87 6.51
CA SER A 283 -8.04 19.45 6.97
C SER A 283 -6.87 19.10 6.03
N PHE A 284 -5.90 20.03 5.95
CA PHE A 284 -4.64 19.79 5.25
C PHE A 284 -3.88 18.59 5.85
N TYR A 285 -3.83 18.46 7.18
CA TYR A 285 -3.10 17.38 7.84
C TYR A 285 -3.71 16.01 7.54
N SER A 286 -5.04 15.89 7.60
CA SER A 286 -5.75 14.66 7.27
C SER A 286 -5.57 14.27 5.79
N SER A 287 -5.64 15.25 4.87
CA SER A 287 -5.34 14.99 3.45
C SER A 287 -3.87 14.62 3.21
N PHE A 288 -2.93 15.26 3.90
CA PHE A 288 -1.51 14.96 3.79
C PHE A 288 -1.20 13.55 4.30
N PHE A 289 -1.68 13.18 5.49
CA PHE A 289 -1.43 11.85 6.04
C PHE A 289 -2.21 10.75 5.33
N SER A 290 -3.39 11.05 4.77
CA SER A 290 -4.08 10.18 3.81
C SER A 290 -3.19 9.90 2.59
N TRP A 291 -2.55 10.92 2.02
CA TRP A 291 -1.62 10.72 0.91
C TRP A 291 -0.38 9.90 1.33
N VAL A 292 0.21 10.18 2.51
CA VAL A 292 1.35 9.42 3.05
C VAL A 292 1.01 7.94 3.26
N MET A 293 -0.20 7.63 3.75
CA MET A 293 -0.66 6.25 3.91
C MET A 293 -0.57 5.46 2.60
N ASN A 294 -0.90 6.09 1.47
CA ASN A 294 -0.83 5.47 0.15
C ASN A 294 0.60 5.16 -0.32
N MET A 295 1.65 5.78 0.26
CA MET A 295 3.05 5.45 -0.08
C MET A 295 3.40 3.99 0.23
N ASN A 296 2.64 3.31 1.10
CA ASN A 296 2.79 1.88 1.36
C ASN A 296 2.77 1.05 0.07
N SER A 297 1.90 1.41 -0.89
CA SER A 297 1.79 0.73 -2.20
C SER A 297 3.03 0.86 -3.08
N CYS A 298 3.84 1.91 -2.89
CA CYS A 298 5.13 2.07 -3.58
C CYS A 298 6.23 1.20 -2.96
N MET A 299 6.15 0.94 -1.65
CA MET A 299 7.20 0.25 -0.91
C MET A 299 7.21 -1.26 -1.17
N ASN A 300 6.07 -1.86 -1.51
CA ASN A 300 5.92 -3.30 -1.73
C ASN A 300 6.89 -3.84 -2.82
N PRO A 301 6.94 -3.31 -4.05
CA PRO A 301 7.93 -3.74 -5.04
C PRO A 301 9.39 -3.52 -4.64
N ILE A 302 9.68 -2.46 -3.87
CA ILE A 302 11.04 -2.17 -3.38
C ILE A 302 11.47 -3.29 -2.41
N ILE A 303 10.58 -3.70 -1.52
CA ILE A 303 10.78 -4.85 -0.63
C ILE A 303 11.05 -6.11 -1.47
N TYR A 304 10.30 -6.36 -2.53
CA TYR A 304 10.56 -7.51 -3.40
C TYR A 304 11.93 -7.42 -4.08
N ALA A 305 12.34 -6.26 -4.58
CA ALA A 305 13.65 -6.08 -5.19
C ALA A 305 14.80 -6.40 -4.22
N LEU A 306 14.62 -6.10 -2.93
CA LEU A 306 15.61 -6.38 -1.89
C LEU A 306 15.66 -7.87 -1.50
N PHE A 307 14.50 -8.52 -1.43
CA PHE A 307 14.39 -9.85 -0.79
C PHE A 307 14.13 -11.01 -1.75
N TYR A 308 13.69 -10.76 -2.98
CA TYR A 308 13.28 -11.78 -3.95
C TYR A 308 14.28 -11.80 -5.12
N PRO A 309 15.23 -12.77 -5.17
CA PRO A 309 16.19 -12.88 -6.27
C PRO A 309 15.51 -13.01 -7.64
N TRP A 310 14.45 -13.83 -7.72
CA TRP A 310 13.72 -14.02 -8.98
C TRP A 310 13.16 -12.72 -9.53
N PHE A 311 12.76 -11.77 -8.67
CA PHE A 311 12.18 -10.50 -9.11
C PHE A 311 13.24 -9.61 -9.77
N ARG A 312 14.47 -9.60 -9.25
CA ARG A 312 15.59 -8.87 -9.87
C ARG A 312 15.93 -9.44 -11.25
N VAL A 313 15.93 -10.76 -11.38
CA VAL A 313 16.20 -11.44 -12.65
C VAL A 313 15.07 -11.19 -13.65
N SER A 314 13.80 -11.31 -13.23
CA SER A 314 12.64 -11.07 -14.09
C SER A 314 12.57 -9.62 -14.58
N VAL A 315 12.84 -8.65 -13.70
CA VAL A 315 12.92 -7.22 -14.05
C VAL A 315 14.03 -6.99 -15.06
N LYS A 316 15.21 -7.59 -14.88
CA LYS A 316 16.30 -7.48 -15.86
C LYS A 316 15.86 -7.97 -17.24
N HIS A 317 15.18 -9.12 -17.33
CA HIS A 317 14.66 -9.63 -18.61
C HIS A 317 13.56 -8.73 -19.20
N THR A 318 12.70 -8.18 -18.35
CA THR A 318 11.61 -7.27 -18.77
C THR A 318 12.18 -5.98 -19.35
N LEU A 319 13.11 -5.32 -18.65
CA LEU A 319 13.73 -4.06 -19.07
C LEU A 319 14.67 -4.22 -20.27
N THR A 320 15.28 -5.40 -20.44
CA THR A 320 16.10 -5.72 -21.62
C THR A 320 15.27 -6.25 -22.80
N LEU A 321 13.94 -6.24 -22.68
CA LEU A 321 12.99 -6.72 -23.71
C LEU A 321 13.18 -8.20 -24.11
N LYS A 322 13.93 -8.98 -23.32
CA LYS A 322 14.13 -10.42 -23.53
C LYS A 322 12.86 -11.24 -23.31
N ILE A 323 11.84 -10.64 -22.68
CA ILE A 323 10.52 -11.26 -22.55
C ILE A 323 9.82 -11.50 -23.90
N PHE A 324 10.25 -10.82 -24.97
CA PHE A 324 9.72 -11.04 -26.33
C PHE A 324 10.44 -12.15 -27.11
N GLU A 325 11.51 -12.73 -26.55
CA GLU A 325 12.20 -13.86 -27.16
C GLU A 325 11.31 -15.13 -27.12
N PRO A 326 11.39 -16.03 -28.11
CA PRO A 326 10.66 -17.28 -28.09
C PRO A 326 11.00 -18.10 -26.83
N SER A 327 9.97 -18.65 -26.17
CA SER A 327 10.10 -19.46 -24.95
C SER A 327 10.62 -18.71 -23.71
N SER A 328 10.66 -17.37 -23.73
CA SER A 328 11.04 -16.51 -22.60
C SER A 328 10.30 -16.81 -21.29
N SER A 329 9.03 -17.25 -21.37
CA SER A 329 8.22 -17.63 -20.22
C SER A 329 8.76 -18.82 -19.41
N TYR A 330 9.69 -19.60 -19.98
CA TYR A 330 10.31 -20.78 -19.38
C TYR A 330 11.74 -20.53 -18.86
N ILE A 331 12.26 -19.29 -18.97
CA ILE A 331 13.58 -18.94 -18.44
C ILE A 331 13.64 -19.20 -16.93
N SER A 332 14.70 -19.87 -16.47
CA SER A 332 14.93 -20.09 -15.04
C SER A 332 15.33 -18.79 -14.35
N LEU A 333 14.59 -18.41 -13.31
CA LEU A 333 14.81 -17.20 -12.53
C LEU A 333 15.48 -17.47 -11.16
N LEU A 334 15.66 -18.73 -10.80
CA LEU A 334 16.25 -19.17 -9.54
C LEU A 334 17.64 -19.76 -9.83
N HIS A 335 18.67 -18.92 -9.71
CA HIS A 335 20.08 -19.33 -9.68
C HIS A 335 20.71 -18.97 -8.34
#